data_AF-A0A1C5ZV29-F1
#
_entry.id   AF-A0A1C5ZV29-F1
#
_cell.length_a   1.000
_cell.length_b   1.000
_cell.length_c   1.000
_cell.angle_alpha   90.00
_cell.angle_beta   90.00
_cell.angle_gamma   90.00
#
_symmetry.space_group_name_H-M   'P 1'
#
loop_
_entity.id
_entity.type
_entity.pdbx_description
1 polymer ?
#
loop_
_entity_poly.entity_id
_entity_poly.type
_entity_poly.pdbx_seq_one_letter_code
_entity_poly.pdbx_strand_id
1 'polypeptide(L)'
;MKRFKKMSGILFLCMLVSMLAMPVSAKAAALNRKSITLNVGKSYKLKAKGIKRKITWTSSKKSVATVSKTGVVKARKKGTAVITAKYGKKKLTCKVTVKKPVKGVKSYFKTADLNMSNFSQYFAPEIVRSYDSTWGDPNGYRIFWRAKDLNGWYLFSTKNFAVEYNIQIDYDTEDGRRTMNITTESNFLENLEYDLSSVVITPTRAKGTLTFIKKDAITKIQYRNDETLKRRRVSNCKLIKELDNYMMKNYYEKGLNFMDFFSILLPFE
;
A
#
# COMPACT_ATOMS: atom_id res chain seq x y z
N MET A 1 -56.85 69.26 54.71
CA MET A 1 -56.24 68.59 53.54
C MET A 1 -55.08 67.70 53.97
N LYS A 2 -55.14 66.43 53.55
CA LYS A 2 -54.06 65.48 53.22
C LYS A 2 -52.94 65.21 54.23
N ARG A 3 -53.10 64.10 54.98
CA ARG A 3 -51.99 63.25 55.48
C ARG A 3 -51.91 61.99 54.61
N PHE A 4 -50.90 61.92 53.74
CA PHE A 4 -50.49 60.69 53.05
C PHE A 4 -49.03 60.45 53.40
N LYS A 5 -48.73 59.48 54.27
CA LYS A 5 -47.36 58.97 54.42
C LYS A 5 -47.38 57.46 54.63
N LYS A 6 -46.74 56.78 53.66
CA LYS A 6 -46.02 55.51 53.77
C LYS A 6 -46.84 54.24 53.95
N MET A 7 -47.46 53.76 52.87
CA MET A 7 -47.83 52.35 52.73
C MET A 7 -47.81 51.92 51.25
N SER A 8 -46.64 51.96 50.60
CA SER A 8 -46.51 51.52 49.19
C SER A 8 -45.08 51.11 48.78
N GLY A 9 -44.30 50.53 49.71
CA GLY A 9 -42.92 50.12 49.43
C GLY A 9 -42.66 48.62 49.52
N ILE A 10 -43.40 47.89 50.36
CA ILE A 10 -43.03 46.52 50.77
C ILE A 10 -43.74 45.44 49.94
N LEU A 11 -44.94 45.69 49.42
CA LEU A 11 -45.64 44.72 48.55
C LEU A 11 -45.06 44.64 47.13
N PHE A 12 -44.53 45.74 46.59
CA PHE A 12 -43.91 45.76 45.26
C PHE A 12 -42.52 45.07 45.23
N LEU A 13 -41.84 45.00 46.37
CA LEU A 13 -40.54 44.33 46.49
C LEU A 13 -40.68 42.80 46.53
N CYS A 14 -41.80 42.26 47.05
CA CYS A 14 -42.05 40.81 47.06
C CYS A 14 -42.57 40.28 45.70
N MET A 15 -43.33 41.07 44.93
CA MET A 15 -43.79 40.68 43.58
C MET A 15 -42.65 40.66 42.55
N LEU A 16 -41.64 41.53 42.69
CA LEU A 16 -40.47 41.59 41.79
C LEU A 16 -39.46 40.45 42.02
N VAL A 17 -39.43 39.84 43.21
CA VAL A 17 -38.55 38.69 43.49
C VAL A 17 -39.11 37.37 42.93
N SER A 18 -40.40 37.33 42.55
CA SER A 18 -41.05 36.11 42.01
C SER A 18 -40.83 35.89 40.50
N MET A 19 -40.30 36.86 39.74
CA MET A 19 -40.21 36.77 38.26
C MET A 19 -38.81 36.48 37.70
N LEU A 20 -37.79 36.23 38.54
CA LEU A 20 -36.42 35.95 38.08
C LEU A 20 -35.96 34.49 38.20
N ALA A 21 -36.87 33.54 38.49
CA ALA A 21 -36.57 32.13 38.34
C ALA A 21 -36.69 31.71 36.87
N MET A 22 -35.77 32.19 36.01
CA MET A 22 -35.61 31.60 34.67
C MET A 22 -35.34 30.10 34.84
N PRO A 23 -36.00 29.20 34.08
CA PRO A 23 -35.63 27.79 34.10
C PRO A 23 -34.19 27.69 33.62
N VAL A 24 -33.27 27.35 34.53
CA VAL A 24 -31.90 27.00 34.17
C VAL A 24 -32.01 25.83 33.20
N SER A 25 -31.86 26.11 31.91
CA SER A 25 -31.73 25.09 30.86
C SER A 25 -30.46 24.30 31.17
N ALA A 26 -30.61 23.27 32.00
CA ALA A 26 -29.52 22.41 32.40
C ALA A 26 -28.99 21.73 31.14
N LYS A 27 -27.80 22.14 30.70
CA LYS A 27 -27.14 21.60 29.51
C LYS A 27 -27.11 20.07 29.62
N ALA A 28 -27.87 19.40 28.76
CA ALA A 28 -28.05 17.96 28.83
C ALA A 28 -26.70 17.24 28.77
N ALA A 29 -26.52 16.25 29.66
CA ALA A 29 -25.29 15.48 29.73
C ALA A 29 -25.08 14.70 28.42
N ALA A 30 -23.97 14.95 27.71
CA ALA A 30 -23.70 14.34 26.41
C ALA A 30 -22.20 14.16 26.14
N LEU A 31 -21.87 13.15 25.33
CA LEU A 31 -20.52 13.02 24.76
C LEU A 31 -20.43 13.83 23.47
N ASN A 32 -19.23 14.34 23.18
CA ASN A 32 -18.93 14.99 21.90
C ASN A 32 -19.12 14.08 20.68
N ARG A 33 -19.07 12.75 20.85
CA ARG A 33 -19.34 11.74 19.82
C ARG A 33 -19.99 10.49 20.43
N LYS A 34 -20.99 9.96 19.74
CA LYS A 34 -21.61 8.64 20.06
C LYS A 34 -20.95 7.48 19.30
N SER A 35 -20.23 7.78 18.22
CA SER A 35 -19.46 6.81 17.44
C SER A 35 -18.21 7.48 16.88
N ILE A 36 -17.08 6.76 16.89
CA ILE A 36 -15.82 7.17 16.25
C ILE A 36 -15.19 5.97 15.52
N THR A 37 -14.49 6.25 14.43
CA THR A 37 -13.63 5.27 13.75
C THR A 37 -12.19 5.73 13.86
N LEU A 38 -11.29 4.82 14.27
CA LEU A 38 -9.87 5.10 14.43
C LEU A 38 -9.03 4.02 13.74
N ASN A 39 -7.89 4.42 13.18
CA ASN A 39 -6.87 3.46 12.78
C ASN A 39 -6.07 3.00 14.00
N VAL A 40 -5.59 1.75 14.00
CA VAL A 40 -4.68 1.23 15.03
C VAL A 40 -3.53 2.23 15.28
N GLY A 41 -3.22 2.47 16.56
CA GLY A 41 -2.19 3.41 17.00
C GLY A 41 -2.67 4.86 17.17
N LYS A 42 -3.80 5.24 16.57
CA LYS A 42 -4.39 6.58 16.74
C LYS A 42 -5.21 6.69 18.03
N SER A 43 -5.39 7.94 18.47
CA SER A 43 -6.12 8.27 19.69
C SER A 43 -7.18 9.34 19.45
N TYR A 44 -8.19 9.39 20.32
CA TYR A 44 -9.24 10.41 20.29
C TYR A 44 -9.65 10.81 21.71
N LYS A 45 -9.80 12.10 21.96
CA LYS A 45 -10.30 12.61 23.24
C LYS A 45 -11.83 12.68 23.23
N LEU A 46 -12.47 11.82 24.01
CA LEU A 46 -13.88 12.00 24.33
C LEU A 46 -14.01 13.11 25.37
N LYS A 47 -14.93 14.05 25.10
CA LYS A 47 -15.29 15.14 26.01
C LYS A 47 -16.75 14.96 26.40
N ALA A 48 -17.02 14.99 27.70
CA ALA A 48 -18.37 14.96 28.22
C ALA A 48 -18.81 16.38 28.60
N LYS A 49 -19.94 16.83 28.08
CA LYS A 49 -20.55 18.14 28.34
C LYS A 49 -21.70 17.98 29.35
N GLY A 50 -21.95 19.01 30.16
CA GLY A 50 -23.09 19.02 31.08
C GLY A 50 -22.94 18.11 32.32
N ILE A 51 -21.71 17.70 32.66
CA ILE A 51 -21.43 16.84 33.82
C ILE A 51 -20.44 17.55 34.75
N LYS A 52 -20.88 17.91 35.96
CA LYS A 52 -20.04 18.50 37.02
C LYS A 52 -19.41 17.46 37.95
N ARG A 53 -19.84 16.20 37.86
CA ARG A 53 -19.38 15.09 38.71
C ARG A 53 -18.18 14.36 38.10
N LYS A 54 -17.39 13.69 38.93
CA LYS A 54 -16.30 12.80 38.49
C LYS A 54 -16.84 11.72 37.54
N ILE A 55 -16.14 11.54 36.42
CA ILE A 55 -16.49 10.56 35.39
C ILE A 55 -15.55 9.36 35.51
N THR A 56 -16.11 8.16 35.54
CA THR A 56 -15.36 6.90 35.44
C THR A 56 -15.48 6.35 34.04
N TRP A 57 -14.34 6.16 33.38
CA TRP A 57 -14.25 5.66 32.01
C TRP A 57 -13.94 4.17 32.00
N THR A 58 -14.64 3.40 31.18
CA THR A 58 -14.40 1.97 30.96
C THR A 58 -14.48 1.61 29.48
N SER A 59 -13.84 0.51 29.11
CA SER A 59 -13.90 -0.06 27.75
C SER A 59 -14.40 -1.48 27.84
N SER A 60 -15.35 -1.86 26.98
CA SER A 60 -15.85 -3.23 26.89
C SER A 60 -14.81 -4.22 26.37
N LYS A 61 -13.82 -3.76 25.59
CA LYS A 61 -12.75 -4.61 25.02
C LYS A 61 -11.42 -3.86 25.02
N LYS A 62 -10.68 -3.93 26.14
CA LYS A 62 -9.37 -3.25 26.29
C LYS A 62 -8.33 -3.70 25.26
N SER A 63 -8.41 -4.93 24.76
CA SER A 63 -7.55 -5.43 23.68
C SER A 63 -7.78 -4.73 22.34
N VAL A 64 -8.99 -4.18 22.11
CA VAL A 64 -9.36 -3.43 20.90
C VAL A 64 -9.12 -1.93 21.09
N ALA A 65 -9.62 -1.36 22.19
CA ALA A 65 -9.43 0.05 22.52
C ALA A 65 -9.38 0.27 24.04
N THR A 66 -8.43 1.09 24.50
CA THR A 66 -8.33 1.52 25.90
C THR A 66 -8.79 2.96 26.06
N VAL A 67 -9.25 3.35 27.24
CA VAL A 67 -9.58 4.74 27.59
C VAL A 67 -8.86 5.15 28.86
N SER A 68 -8.25 6.33 28.87
CA SER A 68 -7.57 6.88 30.06
C SER A 68 -8.56 7.46 31.07
N LYS A 69 -8.10 7.76 32.29
CA LYS A 69 -8.90 8.46 33.32
C LYS A 69 -9.45 9.81 32.84
N THR A 70 -8.79 10.45 31.88
CA THR A 70 -9.22 11.74 31.32
C THR A 70 -10.08 11.59 30.06
N GLY A 71 -10.43 10.38 29.63
CA GLY A 71 -11.26 10.15 28.42
C GLY A 71 -10.48 10.10 27.10
N VAL A 72 -9.16 9.88 27.13
CA VAL A 72 -8.37 9.64 25.91
C VAL A 72 -8.52 8.19 25.50
N VAL A 73 -9.17 7.93 24.38
CA VAL A 73 -9.33 6.61 23.77
C VAL A 73 -8.11 6.33 22.88
N LYS A 74 -7.45 5.19 23.05
CA LYS A 74 -6.34 4.70 22.22
C LYS A 74 -6.74 3.41 21.51
N ALA A 75 -6.61 3.37 20.18
CA ALA A 75 -6.91 2.21 19.34
C ALA A 75 -5.75 1.21 19.32
N ARG A 76 -6.01 -0.06 19.67
CA ARG A 76 -4.98 -1.12 19.83
C ARG A 76 -5.05 -2.21 18.77
N LYS A 77 -6.23 -2.79 18.53
CA LYS A 77 -6.41 -3.90 17.59
C LYS A 77 -7.68 -3.70 16.76
N LYS A 78 -7.68 -4.15 15.50
CA LYS A 78 -8.87 -4.15 14.63
C LYS A 78 -10.05 -4.81 15.36
N GLY A 79 -11.21 -4.15 15.33
CA GLY A 79 -12.43 -4.65 15.98
C GLY A 79 -13.30 -3.50 16.46
N THR A 80 -14.30 -3.83 17.29
CA THR A 80 -15.23 -2.84 17.86
C THR A 80 -15.20 -2.92 19.38
N ALA A 81 -15.15 -1.77 20.04
CA ALA A 81 -15.27 -1.62 21.49
C ALA A 81 -16.31 -0.54 21.82
N VAL A 82 -16.90 -0.62 23.02
CA VAL A 82 -17.78 0.43 23.55
C VAL A 82 -17.07 1.08 24.72
N ILE A 83 -16.93 2.40 24.65
CA ILE A 83 -16.40 3.22 25.74
C ILE A 83 -17.56 3.78 26.53
N THR A 84 -17.56 3.57 27.85
CA THR A 84 -18.61 4.01 28.75
C THR A 84 -18.07 5.07 29.71
N ALA A 85 -18.73 6.22 29.74
CA ALA A 85 -18.55 7.29 30.73
C ALA A 85 -19.66 7.19 31.78
N LYS A 86 -19.31 6.74 33.00
CA LYS A 86 -20.25 6.65 34.12
C LYS A 86 -20.12 7.88 35.02
N TYR A 87 -21.25 8.48 35.39
CA TYR A 87 -21.34 9.61 36.31
C TYR A 87 -22.55 9.43 37.23
N GLY A 88 -22.30 9.18 38.52
CA GLY A 88 -23.33 8.71 39.45
C GLY A 88 -24.01 7.43 38.95
N LYS A 89 -25.35 7.42 38.90
CA LYS A 89 -26.15 6.30 38.38
C LYS A 89 -26.34 6.32 36.86
N LYS A 90 -25.93 7.39 36.17
CA LYS A 90 -26.13 7.57 34.71
C LYS A 90 -24.88 7.15 33.92
N LYS A 91 -25.07 6.81 32.65
CA LYS A 91 -24.01 6.38 31.73
C LYS A 91 -24.20 7.02 30.36
N LEU A 92 -23.08 7.36 29.71
CA LEU A 92 -23.02 7.70 28.29
C LEU A 92 -22.08 6.72 27.59
N THR A 93 -22.38 6.40 26.33
CA THR A 93 -21.61 5.41 25.55
C THR A 93 -21.11 5.98 24.23
N CYS A 94 -19.94 5.52 23.80
CA CYS A 94 -19.38 5.78 22.49
C CYS A 94 -18.93 4.47 21.84
N LYS A 95 -19.44 4.16 20.64
CA LYS A 95 -18.97 3.03 19.83
C LYS A 95 -17.64 3.40 19.17
N VAL A 96 -16.63 2.56 19.33
CA VAL A 96 -15.30 2.74 18.74
C VAL A 96 -15.05 1.61 17.77
N THR A 97 -14.98 1.94 16.48
CA THR A 97 -14.57 1.01 15.43
C THR A 97 -13.09 1.21 15.14
N VAL A 98 -12.27 0.19 15.37
CA VAL A 98 -10.84 0.22 15.06
C VAL A 98 -10.60 -0.49 13.74
N LYS A 99 -10.05 0.24 12.78
CA LYS A 99 -9.60 -0.29 11.48
C LYS A 99 -8.08 -0.48 11.51
N LYS A 100 -7.57 -1.43 10.72
CA LYS A 100 -6.13 -1.41 10.40
C LYS A 100 -5.89 -0.16 9.53
N PRO A 101 -4.80 0.59 9.74
CA PRO A 101 -4.40 1.58 8.75
C PRO A 101 -4.26 0.86 7.41
N VAL A 102 -4.95 1.38 6.38
CA VAL A 102 -4.63 1.00 5.02
C VAL A 102 -3.28 1.65 4.76
N LYS A 103 -2.23 0.82 4.68
CA LYS A 103 -0.93 1.27 4.18
C LYS A 103 -1.20 1.89 2.81
N GLY A 104 -0.87 3.17 2.63
CA GLY A 104 -1.05 3.84 1.35
C GLY A 104 -0.27 3.08 0.28
N VAL A 105 -0.84 2.98 -0.93
CA VAL A 105 -0.29 2.22 -2.06
C VAL A 105 1.21 2.51 -2.27
N LYS A 106 1.63 3.77 -2.14
CA LYS A 106 3.05 4.21 -2.21
C LYS A 106 4.01 3.42 -1.31
N SER A 107 3.57 2.98 -0.13
CA SER A 107 4.43 2.27 0.83
C SER A 107 4.81 0.84 0.42
N TYR A 108 4.17 0.33 -0.62
CA TYR A 108 4.50 -0.97 -1.22
C TYR A 108 5.48 -0.86 -2.37
N PHE A 109 5.79 0.36 -2.83
CA PHE A 109 6.70 0.60 -3.94
C PHE A 109 8.03 1.19 -3.48
N LYS A 110 9.08 0.85 -4.21
CA LYS A 110 10.35 1.58 -4.18
C LYS A 110 10.90 1.67 -5.59
N THR A 111 11.82 2.60 -5.83
CA THR A 111 12.52 2.75 -7.09
C THR A 111 14.02 2.66 -6.90
N ALA A 112 14.74 2.28 -7.94
CA ALA A 112 16.19 2.38 -8.02
C ALA A 112 16.60 2.75 -9.44
N ASP A 113 17.59 3.62 -9.58
CA ASP A 113 18.21 3.86 -10.87
C ASP A 113 19.23 2.75 -11.16
N LEU A 114 19.14 2.21 -12.37
CA LEU A 114 20.00 1.16 -12.88
C LEU A 114 21.23 1.78 -13.55
N ASN A 115 22.39 1.23 -13.24
CA ASN A 115 23.64 1.49 -13.93
C ASN A 115 24.56 0.27 -13.82
N MET A 116 25.75 0.34 -14.41
CA MET A 116 26.67 -0.80 -14.41
C MET A 116 27.15 -1.24 -13.02
N SER A 117 27.22 -0.35 -12.03
CA SER A 117 27.71 -0.72 -10.69
C SER A 117 26.71 -1.56 -9.89
N ASN A 118 25.42 -1.45 -10.22
CA ASN A 118 24.36 -2.18 -9.54
C ASN A 118 23.62 -3.18 -10.43
N PHE A 119 23.99 -3.29 -11.70
CA PHE A 119 23.31 -4.18 -12.65
C PHE A 119 23.26 -5.64 -12.18
N SER A 120 24.40 -6.18 -11.76
CA SER A 120 24.54 -7.58 -11.29
C SER A 120 23.83 -7.87 -9.97
N GLN A 121 23.42 -6.82 -9.23
CA GLN A 121 22.55 -6.96 -8.06
C GLN A 121 21.13 -7.37 -8.48
N TYR A 122 20.65 -6.84 -9.62
CA TYR A 122 19.27 -6.99 -10.05
C TYR A 122 19.09 -8.06 -11.10
N PHE A 123 20.06 -8.26 -11.99
CA PHE A 123 19.92 -9.11 -13.16
C PHE A 123 21.04 -10.14 -13.28
N ALA A 124 20.71 -11.27 -13.90
CA ALA A 124 21.63 -12.28 -14.40
C ALA A 124 21.24 -12.62 -15.85
N PRO A 125 22.19 -12.93 -16.73
CA PRO A 125 21.86 -13.38 -18.07
C PRO A 125 21.26 -14.79 -18.02
N GLU A 126 20.36 -15.07 -18.94
CA GLU A 126 19.79 -16.39 -19.16
C GLU A 126 19.66 -16.63 -20.66
N ILE A 127 20.05 -17.83 -21.08
CA ILE A 127 19.95 -18.26 -22.47
C ILE A 127 18.81 -19.26 -22.57
N VAL A 128 17.83 -18.96 -23.41
CA VAL A 128 16.67 -19.83 -23.63
C VAL A 128 16.66 -20.27 -25.08
N ARG A 129 16.48 -21.58 -25.29
CA ARG A 129 16.26 -22.10 -26.63
C ARG A 129 14.94 -21.59 -27.17
N SER A 130 15.01 -20.83 -28.26
CA SER A 130 13.85 -20.36 -28.98
C SER A 130 13.53 -21.40 -30.05
N TYR A 131 12.48 -22.17 -29.83
CA TYR A 131 11.87 -22.95 -30.89
C TYR A 131 10.93 -22.03 -31.66
N ASP A 132 11.05 -22.04 -32.99
CA ASP A 132 10.10 -21.39 -33.87
C ASP A 132 8.67 -21.61 -33.36
N SER A 133 7.99 -20.49 -33.09
CA SER A 133 6.56 -20.54 -32.85
C SER A 133 5.91 -19.35 -33.54
N THR A 134 5.19 -19.68 -34.62
CA THR A 134 4.11 -18.89 -35.23
C THR A 134 4.44 -17.61 -35.99
N TRP A 135 5.63 -17.02 -35.88
CA TRP A 135 5.96 -15.74 -36.56
C TRP A 135 7.16 -15.78 -37.51
N GLY A 136 7.74 -16.95 -37.78
CA GLY A 136 8.83 -17.11 -38.75
C GLY A 136 10.21 -16.71 -38.23
N ASP A 137 10.40 -16.67 -36.91
CA ASP A 137 11.72 -16.44 -36.32
C ASP A 137 12.63 -17.66 -36.55
N PRO A 138 13.92 -17.47 -36.88
CA PRO A 138 14.86 -18.60 -37.03
C PRO A 138 14.95 -19.41 -35.74
N ASN A 139 15.22 -20.72 -35.86
CA ASN A 139 15.59 -21.53 -34.70
C ASN A 139 16.93 -21.04 -34.14
N GLY A 140 17.02 -20.88 -32.81
CA GLY A 140 18.24 -20.37 -32.19
C GLY A 140 18.11 -20.20 -30.69
N TYR A 141 18.96 -19.35 -30.12
CA TYR A 141 18.96 -19.03 -28.70
C TYR A 141 18.68 -17.55 -28.46
N ARG A 142 17.88 -17.24 -27.43
CA ARG A 142 17.64 -15.87 -26.98
C ARG A 142 18.28 -15.61 -25.64
N ILE A 143 18.86 -14.42 -25.50
CA ILE A 143 19.40 -13.94 -24.24
C ILE A 143 18.36 -13.06 -23.56
N PHE A 144 18.10 -13.36 -22.29
CA PHE A 144 17.25 -12.60 -21.40
C PHE A 144 18.03 -12.11 -20.19
N TRP A 145 17.69 -10.91 -19.72
CA TRP A 145 18.15 -10.41 -18.43
C TRP A 145 17.14 -10.80 -17.36
N ARG A 146 17.38 -11.91 -16.69
CA ARG A 146 16.51 -12.43 -15.63
C ARG A 146 16.69 -11.61 -14.36
N ALA A 147 15.60 -11.09 -13.81
CA ALA A 147 15.61 -10.48 -12.49
C ALA A 147 15.95 -11.54 -11.42
N LYS A 148 16.92 -11.24 -10.55
CA LYS A 148 17.32 -12.10 -9.43
C LYS A 148 16.26 -12.09 -8.33
N ASP A 149 16.39 -12.96 -7.33
CA ASP A 149 15.53 -12.86 -6.14
C ASP A 149 15.88 -11.59 -5.34
N LEU A 150 14.90 -10.72 -5.12
CA LEU A 150 15.10 -9.38 -4.55
C LEU A 150 14.62 -9.29 -3.10
N ASN A 151 14.77 -10.38 -2.33
CA ASN A 151 14.51 -10.43 -0.88
C ASN A 151 13.15 -9.83 -0.49
N GLY A 152 12.07 -10.48 -0.92
CA GLY A 152 10.70 -10.04 -0.59
C GLY A 152 10.18 -8.89 -1.45
N TRP A 153 10.86 -8.58 -2.55
CA TRP A 153 10.40 -7.68 -3.60
C TRP A 153 10.26 -8.42 -4.93
N TYR A 154 9.32 -7.97 -5.76
CA TYR A 154 9.33 -8.23 -7.20
C TYR A 154 9.85 -6.98 -7.90
N LEU A 155 10.68 -7.14 -8.93
CA LEU A 155 10.76 -6.12 -9.98
C LEU A 155 9.32 -5.94 -10.48
N PHE A 156 8.87 -4.71 -10.66
CA PHE A 156 7.48 -4.38 -10.91
C PHE A 156 7.29 -3.73 -12.27
N SER A 157 8.25 -2.91 -12.66
CA SER A 157 8.31 -2.28 -13.98
C SER A 157 9.69 -1.71 -14.19
N THR A 158 9.94 -1.30 -15.43
CA THR A 158 11.13 -0.57 -15.80
C THR A 158 10.76 0.62 -16.67
N LYS A 159 11.45 1.75 -16.49
CA LYS A 159 11.34 2.94 -17.37
C LYS A 159 12.70 3.18 -18.02
N ASN A 160 12.71 3.39 -19.34
CA ASN A 160 13.93 3.64 -20.13
C ASN A 160 15.02 2.58 -19.89
N PHE A 161 14.62 1.31 -19.71
CA PHE A 161 15.55 0.21 -19.51
C PHE A 161 16.27 -0.14 -20.79
N ALA A 162 17.60 -0.10 -20.74
CA ALA A 162 18.46 -0.50 -21.83
C ALA A 162 19.73 -1.13 -21.26
N VAL A 163 20.19 -2.19 -21.91
CA VAL A 163 21.44 -2.88 -21.58
C VAL A 163 22.16 -3.16 -22.89
N GLU A 164 23.42 -2.73 -22.96
CA GLU A 164 24.36 -3.11 -24.01
C GLU A 164 25.32 -4.15 -23.43
N TYR A 165 25.71 -5.13 -24.23
CA TYR A 165 26.54 -6.23 -23.79
C TYR A 165 27.30 -6.85 -24.96
N ASN A 166 28.41 -7.48 -24.63
CA ASN A 166 29.20 -8.29 -25.55
C ASN A 166 28.99 -9.76 -25.23
N ILE A 167 29.03 -10.59 -26.26
CA ILE A 167 28.95 -12.05 -26.14
C ILE A 167 30.25 -12.62 -26.68
N GLN A 168 30.88 -13.49 -25.91
CA GLN A 168 31.94 -14.37 -26.38
C GLN A 168 31.42 -15.81 -26.29
N ILE A 169 31.59 -16.57 -27.38
CA ILE A 169 31.09 -17.93 -27.47
C ILE A 169 32.01 -18.78 -28.34
N ASP A 170 32.27 -20.00 -27.90
CA ASP A 170 32.99 -20.98 -28.71
C ASP A 170 32.03 -21.79 -29.57
N TYR A 171 32.53 -22.19 -30.72
CA TYR A 171 31.86 -23.10 -31.64
C TYR A 171 32.88 -24.01 -32.31
N ASP A 172 32.43 -25.21 -32.68
CA ASP A 172 33.26 -26.16 -33.38
C ASP A 172 33.18 -25.91 -34.89
N THR A 173 34.32 -26.03 -35.57
CA THR A 173 34.42 -26.01 -37.03
C THR A 173 35.13 -27.27 -37.51
N GLU A 174 35.12 -27.54 -38.80
CA GLU A 174 35.89 -28.65 -39.40
C GLU A 174 37.39 -28.58 -39.05
N ASP A 175 37.94 -27.36 -38.89
CA ASP A 175 39.35 -27.11 -38.55
C ASP A 175 39.62 -27.05 -37.03
N GLY A 176 38.64 -27.41 -36.19
CA GLY A 176 38.73 -27.37 -34.73
C GLY A 176 37.94 -26.22 -34.07
N ARG A 177 38.18 -25.98 -32.79
CA ARG A 177 37.40 -25.06 -31.96
C ARG A 177 37.78 -23.59 -32.20
N ARG A 178 36.79 -22.72 -32.42
CA ARG A 178 36.94 -21.28 -32.67
C ARG A 178 36.13 -20.48 -31.66
N THR A 179 36.52 -19.21 -31.45
CA THR A 179 35.79 -18.27 -30.58
C THR A 179 35.25 -17.11 -31.40
N MET A 180 33.97 -16.81 -31.22
CA MET A 180 33.28 -15.66 -31.82
C MET A 180 33.03 -14.59 -30.76
N ASN A 181 33.27 -13.32 -31.13
CA ASN A 181 32.87 -12.16 -30.34
C ASN A 181 31.74 -11.44 -31.07
N ILE A 182 30.60 -11.30 -30.41
CA ILE A 182 29.42 -10.66 -30.96
C ILE A 182 29.12 -9.41 -30.13
N THR A 183 29.23 -8.25 -30.79
CA THR A 183 28.81 -6.96 -30.24
C THR A 183 27.41 -6.70 -30.76
N THR A 184 26.38 -7.01 -29.97
CA THR A 184 24.99 -6.94 -30.43
C THR A 184 24.19 -5.89 -29.69
N GLU A 185 23.28 -5.24 -30.42
CA GLU A 185 22.00 -4.78 -29.83
C GLU A 185 20.95 -5.91 -29.86
N SER A 186 21.16 -6.93 -30.71
CA SER A 186 20.30 -8.11 -30.86
C SER A 186 20.47 -9.11 -29.72
N ASN A 187 19.37 -9.62 -29.19
CA ASN A 187 19.35 -10.65 -28.14
C ASN A 187 19.18 -12.07 -28.70
N PHE A 188 19.54 -12.29 -29.96
CA PHE A 188 19.34 -13.55 -30.66
C PHE A 188 20.64 -14.12 -31.24
N LEU A 189 20.81 -15.44 -31.09
CA LEU A 189 21.93 -16.24 -31.58
C LEU A 189 21.38 -17.28 -32.57
N GLU A 190 21.74 -17.14 -33.85
CA GLU A 190 21.08 -17.87 -34.95
C GLU A 190 21.62 -19.30 -35.18
N ASN A 191 22.83 -19.61 -34.70
CA ASN A 191 23.43 -20.94 -34.88
C ASN A 191 23.07 -21.90 -33.73
N LEU A 192 22.75 -23.14 -34.05
CA LEU A 192 22.43 -24.19 -33.09
C LEU A 192 23.66 -24.99 -32.61
N GLU A 193 24.80 -24.86 -33.30
CA GLU A 193 26.06 -25.59 -33.02
C GLU A 193 26.94 -24.94 -31.95
N TYR A 194 26.48 -23.85 -31.34
CA TYR A 194 27.22 -23.16 -30.29
C TYR A 194 27.42 -24.03 -29.05
N ASP A 195 28.62 -24.00 -28.47
CA ASP A 195 28.85 -24.55 -27.14
C ASP A 195 28.36 -23.55 -26.08
N LEU A 196 27.11 -23.71 -25.67
CA LEU A 196 26.48 -22.83 -24.68
C LEU A 196 27.21 -22.78 -23.34
N SER A 197 27.99 -23.82 -23.00
CA SER A 197 28.76 -23.85 -21.74
C SER A 197 29.94 -22.88 -21.75
N SER A 198 30.40 -22.48 -22.94
CA SER A 198 31.48 -21.51 -23.15
C SER A 198 31.01 -20.05 -23.15
N VAL A 199 29.70 -19.81 -23.11
CA VAL A 199 29.14 -18.47 -23.31
C VAL A 199 29.51 -17.54 -22.17
N VAL A 200 30.16 -16.45 -22.53
CA VAL A 200 30.45 -15.33 -21.63
C VAL A 200 29.67 -14.10 -22.11
N ILE A 201 28.71 -13.65 -21.30
CA ILE A 201 27.94 -12.43 -21.56
C ILE A 201 28.45 -11.33 -20.63
N THR A 202 28.99 -10.27 -21.22
CA THR A 202 29.58 -9.15 -20.48
C THR A 202 28.76 -7.88 -20.72
N PRO A 203 27.92 -7.44 -19.76
CA PRO A 203 27.24 -6.17 -19.89
C PRO A 203 28.27 -5.03 -19.86
N THR A 204 28.12 -4.11 -20.81
CA THR A 204 29.04 -2.98 -21.02
C THR A 204 28.39 -1.67 -20.60
N ARG A 205 27.08 -1.53 -20.81
CA ARG A 205 26.29 -0.38 -20.36
C ARG A 205 24.92 -0.83 -19.88
N ALA A 206 24.42 -0.18 -18.84
CA ALA A 206 23.07 -0.37 -18.35
C ALA A 206 22.50 0.97 -17.90
N LYS A 207 21.23 1.22 -18.20
CA LYS A 207 20.49 2.38 -17.72
C LYS A 207 19.01 2.06 -17.56
N GLY A 208 18.33 2.87 -16.76
CA GLY A 208 16.88 2.84 -16.59
C GLY A 208 16.48 3.07 -15.15
N THR A 209 15.19 3.15 -14.89
CA THR A 209 14.65 3.21 -13.54
C THR A 209 13.85 1.94 -13.29
N LEU A 210 14.22 1.21 -12.25
CA LEU A 210 13.53 0.02 -11.77
C LEU A 210 12.49 0.44 -10.74
N THR A 211 11.26 -0.01 -10.90
CA THR A 211 10.26 0.06 -9.83
C THR A 211 10.07 -1.33 -9.27
N PHE A 212 9.94 -1.44 -7.95
CA PHE A 212 9.71 -2.69 -7.25
C PHE A 212 8.44 -2.62 -6.43
N ILE A 213 7.82 -3.78 -6.21
CA ILE A 213 6.68 -3.95 -5.33
C ILE A 213 6.97 -5.01 -4.25
N LYS A 214 6.51 -4.80 -3.02
CA LYS A 214 6.65 -5.83 -1.98
C LYS A 214 5.82 -7.06 -2.29
N LYS A 215 6.39 -8.26 -2.12
CA LYS A 215 5.67 -9.53 -2.29
C LYS A 215 4.43 -9.61 -1.38
N ASP A 216 4.54 -9.11 -0.14
CA ASP A 216 3.44 -9.11 0.85
C ASP A 216 2.25 -8.21 0.51
N ALA A 217 2.44 -7.27 -0.43
CA ALA A 217 1.36 -6.44 -0.96
C ALA A 217 0.41 -7.27 -1.85
N ILE A 218 0.95 -8.31 -2.49
CA ILE A 218 0.25 -9.17 -3.44
C ILE A 218 -0.41 -10.32 -2.67
N THR A 219 -1.65 -10.09 -2.23
CA THR A 219 -2.32 -10.98 -1.26
C THR A 219 -3.17 -12.10 -1.88
N LYS A 220 -3.27 -12.15 -3.21
CA LYS A 220 -3.86 -13.26 -3.99
C LYS A 220 -3.41 -13.08 -5.44
N ILE A 221 -2.81 -14.08 -6.09
CA ILE A 221 -2.59 -14.08 -7.55
C ILE A 221 -3.37 -15.26 -8.10
N GLN A 222 -4.30 -15.01 -9.02
CA GLN A 222 -4.89 -16.06 -9.84
C GLN A 222 -4.18 -16.02 -11.18
N TYR A 223 -3.81 -17.20 -11.66
CA TYR A 223 -3.28 -17.38 -13.00
C TYR A 223 -4.38 -17.92 -13.91
N ARG A 224 -4.40 -17.50 -15.17
CA ARG A 224 -5.17 -18.14 -16.24
C ARG A 224 -4.16 -18.74 -17.22
N ASN A 225 -4.38 -19.98 -17.63
CA ASN A 225 -3.60 -20.56 -18.71
C ASN A 225 -3.95 -19.83 -20.01
N ASP A 226 -2.93 -19.30 -20.68
CA ASP A 226 -3.05 -18.78 -22.03
C ASP A 226 -2.53 -19.85 -22.98
N GLU A 227 -3.45 -20.56 -23.62
CA GLU A 227 -3.15 -21.64 -24.55
C GLU A 227 -2.44 -21.15 -25.82
N THR A 228 -2.64 -19.88 -26.21
CA THR A 228 -1.99 -19.30 -27.40
C THR A 228 -0.50 -19.07 -27.18
N LEU A 229 -0.10 -18.75 -25.96
CA LEU A 229 1.30 -18.49 -25.59
C LEU A 229 1.91 -19.60 -24.72
N LYS A 230 1.16 -20.69 -24.50
CA LYS A 230 1.52 -21.83 -23.64
C LYS A 230 2.08 -21.40 -22.27
N ARG A 231 1.55 -20.32 -21.68
CA ARG A 231 2.06 -19.74 -20.41
C ARG A 231 0.95 -19.27 -19.48
N ARG A 232 1.25 -19.18 -18.18
CA ARG A 232 0.30 -18.76 -17.13
C ARG A 232 0.28 -17.24 -16.96
N ARG A 233 -0.80 -16.55 -17.37
CA ARG A 233 -0.99 -15.09 -17.17
C ARG A 233 -1.62 -14.77 -15.83
N VAL A 234 -1.23 -13.67 -15.18
CA VAL A 234 -1.96 -13.14 -14.01
C VAL A 234 -3.33 -12.64 -14.43
N SER A 235 -4.39 -13.20 -13.87
CA SER A 235 -5.78 -12.86 -14.20
C SER A 235 -6.50 -12.08 -13.11
N ASN A 236 -6.07 -12.21 -11.85
CA ASN A 236 -6.69 -11.49 -10.74
C ASN A 236 -5.75 -11.38 -9.55
N CYS A 237 -5.61 -10.18 -8.99
CA CYS A 237 -4.94 -9.98 -7.72
C CYS A 237 -5.68 -8.95 -6.87
N LYS A 238 -5.80 -9.22 -5.57
CA LYS A 238 -6.57 -8.35 -4.66
C LYS A 238 -6.01 -6.91 -4.60
N LEU A 239 -4.72 -6.74 -4.89
CA LEU A 239 -4.07 -5.44 -5.03
C LEU A 239 -4.42 -4.78 -6.37
N ILE A 240 -4.74 -5.52 -7.44
CA ILE A 240 -4.98 -5.02 -8.81
C ILE A 240 -6.05 -3.93 -8.84
N LYS A 241 -7.19 -4.04 -8.16
CA LYS A 241 -8.19 -2.94 -8.21
C LYS A 241 -7.71 -1.61 -7.59
N GLU A 242 -6.88 -1.65 -6.55
CA GLU A 242 -6.30 -0.43 -5.95
C GLU A 242 -5.05 0.02 -6.73
N LEU A 243 -4.31 -0.94 -7.30
CA LEU A 243 -3.16 -0.71 -8.16
C LEU A 243 -3.59 -0.12 -9.49
N ASP A 244 -4.55 -0.68 -10.21
CA ASP A 244 -5.08 -0.18 -11.48
C ASP A 244 -5.46 1.29 -11.36
N ASN A 245 -6.19 1.66 -10.31
CA ASN A 245 -6.54 3.06 -10.06
C ASN A 245 -5.30 3.94 -9.77
N TYR A 246 -4.27 3.39 -9.13
CA TYR A 246 -3.01 4.09 -8.89
C TYR A 246 -2.16 4.19 -10.17
N MET A 247 -2.04 3.11 -10.93
CA MET A 247 -1.31 2.98 -12.18
C MET A 247 -1.92 3.89 -13.23
N MET A 248 -3.23 3.84 -13.44
CA MET A 248 -3.95 4.74 -14.36
C MET A 248 -3.75 6.22 -14.00
N LYS A 249 -3.68 6.55 -12.71
CA LYS A 249 -3.42 7.94 -12.25
C LYS A 249 -1.96 8.38 -12.36
N ASN A 250 -1.01 7.45 -12.32
CA ASN A 250 0.43 7.75 -12.31
C ASN A 250 1.14 7.22 -13.57
N TYR A 251 0.37 6.80 -14.59
CA TYR A 251 0.82 6.10 -15.78
C TYR A 251 1.91 6.90 -16.50
N TYR A 252 1.61 8.18 -16.75
CA TYR A 252 2.49 9.13 -17.43
C TYR A 252 3.69 9.56 -16.58
N GLU A 253 3.49 9.79 -15.28
CA GLU A 253 4.56 10.23 -14.37
C GLU A 253 5.61 9.13 -14.16
N LYS A 254 5.16 7.88 -14.03
CA LYS A 254 6.02 6.75 -13.67
C LYS A 254 6.46 5.87 -14.85
N GLY A 255 5.95 6.13 -16.07
CA GLY A 255 6.31 5.37 -17.27
C GLY A 255 5.93 3.89 -17.17
N LEU A 256 4.78 3.59 -16.56
CA LEU A 256 4.35 2.22 -16.28
C LEU A 256 3.39 1.74 -17.36
N ASN A 257 3.79 0.85 -18.27
CA ASN A 257 2.85 0.29 -19.25
C ASN A 257 2.01 -0.84 -18.62
N PHE A 258 0.72 -0.90 -18.94
CA PHE A 258 -0.17 -1.99 -18.51
C PHE A 258 0.31 -3.36 -19.00
N MET A 259 1.00 -3.41 -20.15
CA MET A 259 1.58 -4.65 -20.69
C MET A 259 2.77 -5.16 -19.86
N ASP A 260 3.59 -4.28 -19.25
CA ASP A 260 4.73 -4.68 -18.44
C ASP A 260 4.29 -5.43 -17.17
N PHE A 261 3.15 -5.04 -16.61
CA PHE A 261 2.59 -5.66 -15.41
C PHE A 261 2.29 -7.15 -15.61
N PHE A 262 1.81 -7.54 -16.79
CA PHE A 262 1.56 -8.96 -17.09
C PHE A 262 2.85 -9.74 -17.19
N SER A 263 3.88 -9.20 -17.85
CA SER A 263 5.18 -9.86 -18.08
C SER A 263 5.98 -10.11 -16.80
N ILE A 264 5.78 -9.27 -15.79
CA ILE A 264 6.63 -9.20 -14.61
C ILE A 264 6.16 -10.12 -13.47
N LEU A 265 4.88 -10.49 -13.45
CA LEU A 265 4.31 -11.41 -12.46
C LEU A 265 4.09 -12.83 -13.02
N LEU A 266 4.53 -13.12 -14.24
CA LEU A 266 4.59 -14.50 -14.73
C LEU A 266 5.75 -15.19 -14.01
N PRO A 267 5.51 -16.27 -13.24
CA PRO A 267 6.58 -17.23 -13.04
C PRO A 267 6.92 -17.78 -14.44
N PHE A 268 8.13 -17.51 -14.91
CA PHE A 268 8.72 -18.27 -16.01
C PHE A 268 9.14 -19.62 -15.42
N GLU A 269 8.15 -20.49 -15.20
CA GLU A 269 8.32 -21.94 -15.14
C GLU A 269 8.28 -22.49 -16.58
#